data_AF-A0A8H5G6P8-F1
#
_entry.id   AF-A0A8H5G6P8-F1
#
_cell.length_a   1.000
_cell.length_b   1.000
_cell.length_c   1.000
_cell.angle_alpha   90.00
_cell.angle_beta   90.00
_cell.angle_gamma   90.00
#
_symmetry.space_group_name_H-M   'P 1'
#
loop_
_entity.id
_entity.type
_entity.pdbx_description
1 polymer ?
#
loop_
_entity_poly.entity_id
_entity_poly.type
_entity_poly.pdbx_seq_one_letter_code
_entity_poly.pdbx_strand_id
1 'polypeptide(L)'
;MGRFMRLVALALVSVSFAGALPEASYLAHRSLAGLSREQLHVILPRLQVAPPENPPGPLNDTSTKLVNDYAHPWRAPSPNDMRGPCPGLNTLASHGYLPRNGIATPAQIINAAMEGFNMENGIARFVTYAAFLVDGNPVTNLMSIGGKSSGTGQDPPQPAIVGGLDTHAVFEGDSSMTRADAFFGDNHSFNQTLWDEFVALSNEFGGGKYNLTVAAELRIRRIQDSIATNPTFSFVAPRFFTAYAESVFPINFFIDGRQKGGQLDLDDAISFFRDMRFPDGFFRASKPSGAENLDVVAAAHPIPPGANNGTVNSYTPDPTSADFNNFCLLYVNFVNQTIRSLYPNPTGVLRDALNRNLGFLYDFIDTPLCPQLFPYGQ
;
A
#
# COMPACT_ATOMS: atom_id res chain seq x y z
N MET A 1 -35.00 25.13 -82.17
CA MET A 1 -34.89 26.00 -80.97
C MET A 1 -34.92 25.07 -79.77
N GLY A 2 -33.97 24.95 -78.85
CA GLY A 2 -32.89 25.82 -78.41
C GLY A 2 -32.73 25.60 -76.89
N ARG A 3 -31.58 25.06 -76.49
CA ARG A 3 -30.85 25.23 -75.19
C ARG A 3 -31.51 24.82 -73.86
N PHE A 4 -30.83 23.88 -73.19
CA PHE A 4 -30.18 24.01 -71.86
C PHE A 4 -30.89 24.85 -70.78
N MET A 5 -31.23 24.23 -69.64
CA MET A 5 -30.67 24.65 -68.33
C MET A 5 -30.83 23.58 -67.23
N ARG A 6 -29.72 23.35 -66.50
CA ARG A 6 -29.62 22.58 -65.25
C ARG A 6 -30.05 23.47 -64.07
N LEU A 7 -30.65 22.87 -63.03
CA LEU A 7 -30.72 23.39 -61.65
C LEU A 7 -30.78 22.15 -60.72
N VAL A 8 -29.63 21.61 -60.31
CA VAL A 8 -28.98 21.85 -59.00
C VAL A 8 -29.90 21.50 -57.82
N ALA A 9 -29.76 20.26 -57.33
CA ALA A 9 -30.27 19.83 -56.04
C ALA A 9 -29.41 20.45 -54.93
N LEU A 10 -30.04 21.22 -54.04
CA LEU A 10 -29.43 21.71 -52.81
C LEU A 10 -29.26 20.53 -51.85
N ALA A 11 -28.05 19.98 -51.75
CA ALA A 11 -27.67 19.13 -50.63
C ALA A 11 -27.35 20.04 -49.44
N LEU A 12 -28.24 20.09 -48.45
CA LEU A 12 -27.95 20.64 -47.12
C LEU A 12 -26.93 19.72 -46.46
N VAL A 13 -25.65 20.07 -46.59
CA VAL A 13 -24.59 19.53 -45.72
C VAL A 13 -24.81 20.16 -44.35
N SER A 14 -25.45 19.42 -43.46
CA SER A 14 -25.37 19.69 -42.03
C SER A 14 -23.92 19.45 -41.60
N VAL A 15 -23.12 20.52 -41.59
CA VAL A 15 -21.83 20.54 -40.90
C VAL A 15 -22.16 20.47 -39.41
N SER A 16 -22.24 19.25 -38.89
CA SER A 16 -22.21 19.02 -37.46
C SER A 16 -20.85 19.51 -36.96
N PHE A 17 -20.80 20.71 -36.41
CA PHE A 17 -19.69 21.16 -35.58
C PHE A 17 -19.71 20.33 -34.29
N ALA A 18 -19.29 19.07 -34.40
CA ALA A 18 -18.89 18.26 -33.26
C ALA A 18 -17.52 18.78 -32.80
N GLY A 19 -17.52 19.96 -32.17
CA GLY A 19 -16.44 20.31 -31.27
C GLY A 19 -16.48 19.31 -30.13
N ALA A 20 -15.66 18.26 -30.23
CA ALA A 20 -15.40 17.36 -29.13
C ALA A 20 -14.82 18.21 -27.99
N LEU A 21 -15.67 18.58 -27.04
CA LEU A 21 -15.18 19.05 -25.74
C LEU A 21 -14.37 17.90 -25.16
N PRO A 22 -13.14 18.14 -24.67
CA PRO A 22 -12.42 17.10 -23.94
C PRO A 22 -13.30 16.71 -22.77
N GLU A 23 -13.60 15.42 -22.64
CA GLU A 23 -14.15 14.90 -21.41
C GLU A 23 -13.27 15.39 -20.25
N ALA A 24 -13.89 15.92 -19.19
CA ALA A 24 -13.17 16.46 -18.03
C ALA A 24 -12.13 15.48 -17.44
N SER A 25 -12.29 14.18 -17.74
CA SER A 25 -11.41 13.06 -17.43
C SER A 25 -9.99 13.18 -17.99
N TYR A 26 -9.80 13.74 -19.19
CA TYR A 26 -8.48 13.81 -19.86
C TYR A 26 -7.59 14.96 -19.36
N LEU A 27 -8.16 15.85 -18.56
CA LEU A 27 -7.56 17.12 -18.15
C LEU A 27 -6.99 17.10 -16.73
N ALA A 28 -7.39 16.13 -15.90
CA ALA A 28 -6.82 15.95 -14.56
C ALA A 28 -5.33 15.51 -14.60
N HIS A 29 -4.88 14.94 -15.72
CA HIS A 29 -3.52 14.43 -15.92
C HIS A 29 -2.68 15.26 -16.89
N ARG A 30 -3.16 16.47 -17.24
CA ARG A 30 -2.49 17.40 -18.16
C ARG A 30 -2.31 18.78 -17.53
N SER A 31 -1.44 19.58 -18.14
CA SER A 31 -1.32 20.99 -17.77
C SER A 31 -2.58 21.76 -18.15
N LEU A 32 -3.09 22.57 -17.23
CA LEU A 32 -4.15 23.55 -17.50
C LEU A 32 -3.61 24.85 -18.12
N ALA A 33 -2.29 24.99 -18.21
CA ALA A 33 -1.65 26.19 -18.78
C ALA A 33 -1.98 26.32 -20.27
N GLY A 34 -2.33 27.52 -20.71
CA GLY A 34 -2.68 27.83 -22.10
C GLY A 34 -4.14 27.60 -22.46
N LEU A 35 -4.98 27.12 -21.54
CA LEU A 35 -6.44 27.04 -21.75
C LEU A 35 -7.10 28.42 -21.62
N SER A 36 -8.15 28.66 -22.43
CA SER A 36 -8.94 29.88 -22.36
C SER A 36 -9.78 29.95 -21.07
N ARG A 37 -10.23 31.15 -20.71
CA ARG A 37 -11.10 31.33 -19.52
C ARG A 37 -12.41 30.55 -19.63
N GLU A 38 -12.99 30.48 -20.82
CA GLU A 38 -14.21 29.75 -21.12
C GLU A 38 -14.00 28.24 -20.97
N GLN A 39 -12.86 27.73 -21.43
CA GLN A 39 -12.48 26.33 -21.22
C GLN A 39 -12.31 26.03 -19.73
N LEU A 40 -11.58 26.87 -19.00
CA LEU A 40 -11.40 26.71 -17.55
C LEU A 40 -12.73 26.76 -16.78
N HIS A 41 -13.68 27.62 -17.17
CA HIS A 41 -14.99 27.71 -16.53
C HIS A 41 -15.82 26.43 -16.69
N VAL A 42 -15.61 25.68 -17.76
CA VAL A 42 -16.27 24.36 -17.98
C VAL A 42 -15.54 23.24 -17.22
N ILE A 43 -14.21 23.33 -17.10
CA ILE A 43 -13.35 22.26 -16.58
C ILE A 43 -13.28 22.28 -15.05
N LEU A 44 -12.99 23.45 -14.46
CA LEU A 44 -12.74 23.58 -13.03
C LEU A 44 -13.88 23.03 -12.13
N PRO A 45 -15.17 23.18 -12.47
CA PRO A 45 -16.26 22.64 -11.65
C PRO A 45 -16.30 21.10 -11.56
N ARG A 46 -15.61 20.40 -12.47
CA ARG A 46 -15.62 18.92 -12.56
C ARG A 46 -14.28 18.28 -12.19
N LEU A 47 -13.26 19.11 -12.00
CA LEU A 47 -11.91 18.65 -11.72
C LEU A 47 -11.80 18.27 -10.23
N GLN A 48 -11.62 16.98 -9.96
CA GLN A 48 -11.34 16.47 -8.62
C GLN A 48 -9.83 16.31 -8.44
N VAL A 49 -9.20 17.33 -7.88
CA VAL A 49 -7.78 17.35 -7.54
C VAL A 49 -7.65 17.68 -6.07
N ALA A 50 -6.90 16.86 -5.35
CA ALA A 50 -6.51 17.13 -3.97
C ALA A 50 -4.97 17.19 -3.92
N PRO A 51 -4.38 18.40 -3.78
CA PRO A 51 -2.94 18.52 -3.61
C PRO A 51 -2.45 17.67 -2.43
N PRO A 52 -1.29 16.99 -2.54
CA PRO A 52 -0.75 16.22 -1.42
C PRO A 52 -0.54 17.09 -0.18
N GLU A 53 -1.15 16.68 0.92
CA GLU A 53 -0.98 17.31 2.23
C GLU A 53 0.42 17.03 2.77
N ASN A 54 0.95 17.91 3.62
CA ASN A 54 2.19 17.63 4.31
C ASN A 54 1.99 16.43 5.26
N PRO A 55 2.95 15.49 5.32
CA PRO A 55 2.88 14.37 6.25
C PRO A 55 2.73 14.86 7.68
N PRO A 56 1.92 14.19 8.52
CA PRO A 56 1.86 14.50 9.94
C PRO A 56 3.24 14.34 10.61
N GLY A 57 3.54 15.21 11.55
CA GLY A 57 4.71 15.08 12.43
C GLY A 57 4.52 13.99 13.49
N PRO A 58 5.55 13.71 14.32
CA PRO A 58 5.45 12.75 15.40
C PRO A 58 4.41 13.15 16.45
N LEU A 59 3.86 12.16 17.17
CA LEU A 59 2.95 12.41 18.28
C LEU A 59 3.64 13.17 19.42
N ASN A 60 2.91 14.13 20.00
CA ASN A 60 3.37 14.84 21.20
C ASN A 60 3.34 13.94 22.44
N ASP A 61 2.35 13.04 22.53
CA ASP A 61 2.23 12.06 23.60
C ASP A 61 2.30 10.65 23.02
N THR A 62 3.40 9.97 23.35
CA THR A 62 3.72 8.61 22.92
C THR A 62 3.53 7.59 24.05
N SER A 63 2.93 7.99 25.16
CA SER A 63 2.62 7.09 26.26
C SER A 63 1.62 6.01 25.82
N THR A 64 1.67 4.89 26.53
CA THR A 64 0.66 3.85 26.41
C THR A 64 -0.69 4.41 26.87
N LYS A 65 -1.74 4.18 26.08
CA LYS A 65 -3.11 4.62 26.39
C LYS A 65 -4.11 3.61 25.83
N LEU A 66 -5.30 3.59 26.40
CA LEU A 66 -6.43 2.82 25.87
C LEU A 66 -6.75 3.34 24.47
N VAL A 67 -6.79 2.44 23.48
CA VAL A 67 -7.13 2.77 22.09
C VAL A 67 -8.41 2.06 21.62
N ASN A 68 -8.79 0.98 22.30
CA ASN A 68 -10.15 0.47 22.21
C ASN A 68 -11.05 1.25 23.19
N ASP A 69 -11.36 2.50 22.84
CA ASP A 69 -12.11 3.45 23.69
C ASP A 69 -13.51 3.77 23.13
N TYR A 70 -14.27 4.61 23.85
CA TYR A 70 -15.62 5.01 23.46
C TYR A 70 -15.69 5.82 22.15
N ALA A 71 -14.61 6.53 21.79
CA ALA A 71 -14.54 7.28 20.54
C ALA A 71 -14.20 6.39 19.35
N HIS A 72 -13.55 5.25 19.59
CA HIS A 72 -13.10 4.30 18.56
C HIS A 72 -13.73 2.89 18.75
N PRO A 73 -15.07 2.76 18.80
CA PRO A 73 -15.69 1.46 18.98
C PRO A 73 -15.52 0.60 17.71
N TRP A 74 -15.34 -0.71 17.91
CA TRP A 74 -15.35 -1.65 16.79
C TRP A 74 -16.72 -1.66 16.10
N ARG A 75 -16.71 -1.73 14.77
CA ARG A 75 -17.88 -2.00 13.94
C ARG A 75 -17.48 -2.93 12.81
N ALA A 76 -18.28 -3.97 12.59
CA ALA A 76 -18.14 -4.85 11.44
C ALA A 76 -18.13 -4.03 10.13
N PRO A 77 -17.27 -4.38 9.15
CA PRO A 77 -17.30 -3.73 7.84
C PRO A 77 -18.61 -4.05 7.12
N SER A 78 -19.16 -3.04 6.46
CA SER A 78 -20.27 -3.20 5.52
C SER A 78 -19.77 -3.86 4.23
N PRO A 79 -20.65 -4.41 3.36
CA PRO A 79 -20.22 -5.06 2.12
C PRO A 79 -19.41 -4.19 1.15
N ASN A 80 -19.52 -2.86 1.24
CA ASN A 80 -18.79 -1.90 0.40
C ASN A 80 -17.57 -1.28 1.12
N ASP A 81 -17.31 -1.66 2.38
CA ASP A 81 -16.17 -1.15 3.14
C ASP A 81 -14.93 -1.96 2.76
N MET A 82 -13.89 -1.28 2.29
CA MET A 82 -12.65 -1.92 1.83
C MET A 82 -11.81 -2.41 3.01
N ARG A 83 -11.37 -3.65 2.92
CA ARG A 83 -10.38 -4.29 3.79
C ARG A 83 -9.44 -5.10 2.90
N GLY A 84 -8.20 -5.26 3.32
CA GLY A 84 -7.16 -5.87 2.49
C GLY A 84 -6.19 -6.75 3.26
N PRO A 85 -4.95 -6.90 2.77
CA PRO A 85 -3.98 -7.83 3.35
C PRO A 85 -3.41 -7.37 4.70
N CYS A 86 -3.51 -6.08 5.04
CA CYS A 86 -2.91 -5.52 6.25
C CYS A 86 -3.86 -5.59 7.47
N PRO A 87 -3.61 -6.47 8.46
CA PRO A 87 -4.47 -6.56 9.66
C PRO A 87 -4.46 -5.28 10.50
N GLY A 88 -3.36 -4.53 10.51
CA GLY A 88 -3.25 -3.25 11.20
C GLY A 88 -4.22 -2.21 10.65
N LEU A 89 -4.14 -1.91 9.35
CA LEU A 89 -5.02 -0.93 8.69
C LEU A 89 -6.49 -1.37 8.74
N ASN A 90 -6.74 -2.67 8.58
CA ASN A 90 -8.08 -3.24 8.72
C ASN A 90 -8.68 -2.95 10.10
N THR A 91 -7.89 -3.15 11.15
CA THR A 91 -8.31 -2.88 12.53
C THR A 91 -8.56 -1.40 12.76
N LEU A 92 -7.66 -0.53 12.29
CA LEU A 92 -7.81 0.93 12.40
C LEU A 92 -9.08 1.43 11.71
N ALA A 93 -9.39 0.93 10.52
CA ALA A 93 -10.63 1.26 9.82
C ALA A 93 -11.87 0.70 10.56
N SER A 94 -11.81 -0.53 11.07
CA SER A 94 -12.91 -1.13 11.84
C SER A 94 -13.14 -0.48 13.21
N HIS A 95 -12.18 0.29 13.71
CA HIS A 95 -12.33 1.11 14.93
C HIS A 95 -12.56 2.60 14.66
N GLY A 96 -12.50 3.04 13.40
CA GLY A 96 -12.76 4.44 13.04
C GLY A 96 -11.57 5.40 13.25
N TYR A 97 -10.37 4.87 13.48
CA TYR A 97 -9.13 5.65 13.35
C TYR A 97 -8.87 6.05 11.90
N LEU A 98 -9.28 5.17 10.96
CA LEU A 98 -9.41 5.47 9.55
C LEU A 98 -10.88 5.60 9.15
N PRO A 99 -11.18 6.26 8.01
CA PRO A 99 -12.48 6.14 7.37
C PRO A 99 -12.91 4.67 7.28
N ARG A 100 -14.08 4.36 7.83
CA ARG A 100 -14.54 2.96 8.00
C ARG A 100 -14.75 2.23 6.68
N ASN A 101 -14.96 2.99 5.60
CA ASN A 101 -15.05 2.50 4.23
C ASN A 101 -13.70 2.04 3.65
N GLY A 102 -12.58 2.23 4.37
CA GLY A 102 -11.27 1.79 3.95
C GLY A 102 -10.64 2.61 2.82
N ILE A 103 -11.17 3.81 2.52
CA ILE A 103 -10.56 4.75 1.57
C ILE A 103 -10.00 5.93 2.36
N ALA A 104 -8.69 6.13 2.31
CA ALA A 104 -8.00 7.10 3.16
C ALA A 104 -6.91 7.88 2.43
N THR A 105 -6.58 9.06 2.95
CA THR A 105 -5.40 9.84 2.54
C THR A 105 -4.13 9.28 3.20
N PRO A 106 -2.92 9.53 2.64
CA PRO A 106 -1.67 9.20 3.31
C PRO A 106 -1.57 9.78 4.73
N ALA A 107 -2.00 11.04 4.92
CA ALA A 107 -1.98 11.69 6.22
C ALA A 107 -2.91 11.00 7.24
N GLN A 108 -4.08 10.52 6.82
CA GLN A 108 -4.97 9.73 7.67
C GLN A 108 -4.33 8.40 8.07
N ILE A 109 -3.66 7.71 7.13
CA ILE A 109 -2.96 6.44 7.40
C ILE A 109 -1.82 6.62 8.40
N ILE A 110 -0.96 7.63 8.20
CA ILE A 110 0.15 7.94 9.09
C ILE A 110 -0.38 8.27 10.50
N ASN A 111 -1.37 9.15 10.60
CA ASN A 111 -1.98 9.51 11.88
C ASN A 111 -2.61 8.30 12.58
N ALA A 112 -3.37 7.47 11.86
CA ALA A 112 -4.03 6.31 12.43
C ALA A 112 -3.02 5.26 12.95
N ALA A 113 -1.95 5.00 12.20
CA ALA A 113 -0.89 4.08 12.60
C ALA A 113 -0.17 4.57 13.88
N MET A 114 0.14 5.86 13.95
CA MET A 114 0.72 6.46 15.16
C MET A 114 -0.27 6.43 16.33
N GLU A 115 -1.51 6.88 16.13
CA GLU A 115 -2.48 7.01 17.22
C GLU A 115 -2.95 5.67 17.78
N GLY A 116 -3.27 4.71 16.91
CA GLY A 116 -3.82 3.42 17.30
C GLY A 116 -2.77 2.38 17.70
N PHE A 117 -1.57 2.41 17.12
CA PHE A 117 -0.53 1.41 17.38
C PHE A 117 0.78 1.96 17.93
N ASN A 118 0.94 3.29 18.00
CA ASN A 118 2.22 3.92 18.33
C ASN A 118 3.33 3.52 17.34
N MET A 119 3.00 3.44 16.05
CA MET A 119 4.03 3.30 15.02
C MET A 119 4.91 4.56 14.98
N GLU A 120 6.22 4.39 14.86
CA GLU A 120 7.18 5.48 14.72
C GLU A 120 6.91 6.27 13.44
N ASN A 121 7.03 7.60 13.52
CA ASN A 121 6.59 8.52 12.46
C ASN A 121 7.33 8.29 11.14
N GLY A 122 8.64 8.13 11.18
CA GLY A 122 9.46 7.85 10.01
C GLY A 122 9.00 6.58 9.29
N ILE A 123 8.87 5.47 10.01
CA ILE A 123 8.39 4.19 9.45
C ILE A 123 6.97 4.32 8.90
N ALA A 124 6.05 4.97 9.64
CA ALA A 124 4.68 5.19 9.17
C ALA A 124 4.65 5.98 7.86
N ARG A 125 5.46 7.03 7.75
CA ARG A 125 5.59 7.85 6.53
C ARG A 125 6.16 7.02 5.37
N PHE A 126 7.28 6.34 5.59
CA PHE A 126 7.95 5.56 4.55
C PHE A 126 7.02 4.50 3.95
N VAL A 127 6.42 3.66 4.80
CA VAL A 127 5.55 2.56 4.36
C VAL A 127 4.29 3.12 3.67
N THR A 128 3.70 4.18 4.21
CA THR A 128 2.50 4.80 3.61
C THR A 128 2.78 5.35 2.21
N TYR A 129 3.85 6.12 2.03
CA TYR A 129 4.15 6.70 0.72
C TYR A 129 4.69 5.67 -0.27
N ALA A 130 5.40 4.63 0.19
CA ALA A 130 5.81 3.51 -0.65
C ALA A 130 4.57 2.80 -1.24
N ALA A 131 3.57 2.50 -0.43
CA ALA A 131 2.30 1.93 -0.90
C ALA A 131 1.49 2.92 -1.76
N PHE A 132 1.32 4.15 -1.29
CA PHE A 132 0.50 5.17 -1.95
C PHE A 132 0.99 5.48 -3.38
N LEU A 133 2.30 5.51 -3.61
CA LEU A 133 2.85 5.81 -4.93
C LEU A 133 2.56 4.73 -5.97
N VAL A 134 2.33 3.47 -5.57
CA VAL A 134 2.04 2.36 -6.49
C VAL A 134 0.56 1.99 -6.54
N ASP A 135 -0.16 2.14 -5.42
CA ASP A 135 -1.55 1.67 -5.26
C ASP A 135 -2.59 2.78 -5.05
N GLY A 136 -2.13 3.96 -4.64
CA GLY A 136 -2.98 5.13 -4.43
C GLY A 136 -3.21 5.93 -5.70
N ASN A 137 -4.14 6.87 -5.64
CA ASN A 137 -4.38 7.85 -6.70
C ASN A 137 -3.68 9.18 -6.35
N PRO A 138 -2.57 9.55 -7.03
CA PRO A 138 -1.83 10.77 -6.71
C PRO A 138 -2.61 12.05 -6.99
N VAL A 139 -3.64 12.00 -7.84
CA VAL A 139 -4.43 13.18 -8.24
C VAL A 139 -5.49 13.53 -7.18
N THR A 140 -6.15 12.51 -6.63
CA THR A 140 -7.20 12.67 -5.62
C THR A 140 -6.69 12.52 -4.19
N ASN A 141 -5.43 12.13 -4.01
CA ASN A 141 -4.79 11.91 -2.71
C ASN A 141 -5.48 10.82 -1.87
N LEU A 142 -6.04 9.79 -2.52
CA LEU A 142 -6.79 8.71 -1.86
C LEU A 142 -6.24 7.34 -2.25
N MET A 143 -6.24 6.42 -1.28
CA MET A 143 -5.87 5.01 -1.46
C MET A 143 -6.89 4.11 -0.78
N SER A 144 -7.17 2.97 -1.41
CA SER A 144 -7.94 1.88 -0.80
C SER A 144 -7.00 1.00 0.02
N ILE A 145 -7.38 0.66 1.26
CA ILE A 145 -6.64 -0.31 2.09
C ILE A 145 -6.93 -1.77 1.73
N GLY A 146 -7.81 -2.00 0.74
CA GLY A 146 -8.07 -3.28 0.10
C GLY A 146 -7.96 -3.13 -1.42
N GLY A 147 -8.80 -3.82 -2.17
CA GLY A 147 -8.75 -3.81 -3.63
C GLY A 147 -9.21 -2.51 -4.30
N LYS A 148 -9.28 -2.56 -5.63
CA LYS A 148 -9.58 -1.40 -6.47
C LYS A 148 -10.98 -0.88 -6.17
N SER A 149 -11.10 0.43 -5.98
CA SER A 149 -12.37 1.07 -5.65
C SER A 149 -12.53 2.38 -6.42
N SER A 150 -13.73 2.64 -6.94
CA SER A 150 -14.07 3.95 -7.52
C SER A 150 -14.04 5.08 -6.48
N GLY A 151 -13.99 4.74 -5.18
CA GLY A 151 -13.85 5.71 -4.09
C GLY A 151 -12.52 6.48 -4.11
N THR A 152 -11.49 5.99 -4.81
CA THR A 152 -10.23 6.72 -5.02
C THR A 152 -10.29 7.68 -6.21
N GLY A 153 -11.44 7.77 -6.90
CA GLY A 153 -11.66 8.66 -8.04
C GLY A 153 -11.17 8.09 -9.37
N GLN A 154 -11.06 8.96 -10.38
CA GLN A 154 -10.69 8.54 -11.72
C GLN A 154 -9.20 8.19 -11.81
N ASP A 155 -8.91 7.01 -12.36
CA ASP A 155 -7.54 6.53 -12.55
C ASP A 155 -6.70 7.47 -13.43
N PRO A 156 -5.40 7.60 -13.15
CA PRO A 156 -4.40 8.06 -14.09
C PRO A 156 -4.33 7.18 -15.35
N PRO A 157 -3.77 7.70 -16.45
CA PRO A 157 -3.53 6.90 -17.64
C PRO A 157 -2.71 5.65 -17.32
N GLN A 158 -3.01 4.57 -18.04
CA GLN A 158 -2.17 3.37 -18.03
C GLN A 158 -0.72 3.73 -18.37
N PRO A 159 0.27 3.04 -17.77
CA PRO A 159 0.15 1.78 -17.02
C PRO A 159 -0.03 1.93 -15.49
N ALA A 160 -0.44 3.10 -14.98
CA ALA A 160 -0.78 3.25 -13.56
C ALA A 160 -1.90 2.30 -13.15
N ILE A 161 -1.75 1.65 -11.99
CA ILE A 161 -2.67 0.60 -11.52
C ILE A 161 -3.80 1.22 -10.70
N VAL A 162 -3.44 1.98 -9.66
CA VAL A 162 -4.38 2.53 -8.65
C VAL A 162 -5.34 1.43 -8.17
N GLY A 163 -4.75 0.30 -7.78
CA GLY A 163 -5.49 -0.92 -7.46
C GLY A 163 -5.79 -1.08 -5.98
N GLY A 164 -5.29 -0.18 -5.12
CA GLY A 164 -5.33 -0.39 -3.67
C GLY A 164 -4.38 -1.51 -3.22
N LEU A 165 -4.34 -1.76 -1.91
CA LEU A 165 -3.36 -2.66 -1.30
C LEU A 165 -3.51 -4.15 -1.67
N ASP A 166 -4.60 -4.57 -2.32
CA ASP A 166 -4.71 -5.95 -2.84
C ASP A 166 -3.89 -6.14 -4.13
N THR A 167 -3.26 -5.08 -4.67
CA THR A 167 -2.46 -5.17 -5.89
C THR A 167 -1.19 -6.00 -5.64
N HIS A 168 -1.14 -7.15 -6.30
CA HIS A 168 0.00 -8.05 -6.20
C HIS A 168 1.28 -7.46 -6.83
N ALA A 169 2.42 -7.75 -6.19
CA ALA A 169 3.79 -7.52 -6.66
C ALA A 169 4.25 -6.05 -6.74
N VAL A 170 3.51 -5.09 -6.19
CA VAL A 170 3.96 -3.69 -6.04
C VAL A 170 4.17 -3.27 -4.59
N PHE A 171 3.36 -3.83 -3.68
CA PHE A 171 3.52 -3.73 -2.23
C PHE A 171 3.14 -5.07 -1.57
N GLU A 172 1.90 -5.54 -1.82
CA GLU A 172 1.48 -6.90 -1.49
C GLU A 172 2.33 -7.91 -2.27
N GLY A 173 2.61 -9.06 -1.66
CA GLY A 173 3.33 -10.13 -2.33
C GLY A 173 3.28 -11.45 -1.58
N ASP A 174 3.91 -12.43 -2.21
CA ASP A 174 3.87 -13.82 -1.77
C ASP A 174 4.44 -14.05 -0.37
N SER A 175 4.21 -15.24 0.17
CA SER A 175 4.70 -15.67 1.49
C SER A 175 4.07 -14.87 2.64
N SER A 176 2.83 -14.40 2.50
CA SER A 176 2.11 -13.77 3.61
C SER A 176 1.83 -14.78 4.73
N MET A 177 1.76 -14.30 5.99
CA MET A 177 1.61 -15.16 7.17
C MET A 177 0.20 -15.76 7.29
N THR A 178 -0.83 -15.01 6.91
CA THR A 178 -2.25 -15.40 7.07
C THR A 178 -3.09 -15.15 5.82
N ARG A 179 -2.45 -14.77 4.71
CA ARG A 179 -3.03 -14.54 3.38
C ARG A 179 -2.32 -15.46 2.39
N ALA A 180 -3.05 -16.00 1.42
CA ALA A 180 -2.46 -16.87 0.40
C ALA A 180 -1.67 -16.05 -0.63
N ASP A 181 -0.79 -16.71 -1.39
CA ASP A 181 -0.14 -16.07 -2.53
C ASP A 181 -1.18 -15.77 -3.63
N ALA A 182 -1.00 -14.66 -4.36
CA ALA A 182 -1.94 -14.25 -5.41
C ALA A 182 -2.12 -15.30 -6.50
N PHE A 183 -1.10 -16.14 -6.74
CA PHE A 183 -1.17 -17.29 -7.64
C PHE A 183 -2.36 -18.22 -7.33
N PHE A 184 -2.76 -18.33 -6.06
CA PHE A 184 -3.89 -19.17 -5.63
C PHE A 184 -5.24 -18.45 -5.66
N GLY A 185 -5.29 -17.17 -6.05
CA GLY A 185 -6.50 -16.42 -6.39
C GLY A 185 -6.93 -15.35 -5.38
N ASP A 186 -6.67 -15.52 -4.08
CA ASP A 186 -7.06 -14.56 -3.03
C ASP A 186 -5.86 -14.25 -2.12
N ASN A 187 -5.29 -13.05 -2.31
CA ASN A 187 -4.10 -12.57 -1.60
C ASN A 187 -4.40 -11.65 -0.41
N HIS A 188 -5.66 -11.44 -0.05
CA HIS A 188 -6.05 -10.40 0.91
C HIS A 188 -6.95 -10.93 2.04
N SER A 189 -7.77 -11.94 1.77
CA SER A 189 -8.63 -12.52 2.79
C SER A 189 -7.84 -13.32 3.83
N PHE A 190 -8.33 -13.31 5.07
CA PHE A 190 -7.83 -14.20 6.10
C PHE A 190 -8.00 -15.67 5.68
N ASN A 191 -6.92 -16.44 5.77
CA ASN A 191 -6.90 -17.85 5.42
C ASN A 191 -6.78 -18.73 6.69
N GLN A 192 -7.81 -19.53 6.97
CA GLN A 192 -7.85 -20.38 8.17
C GLN A 192 -6.73 -21.44 8.18
N THR A 193 -6.38 -22.03 7.03
CA THR A 193 -5.31 -23.04 6.97
C THR A 193 -3.95 -22.45 7.34
N LEU A 194 -3.64 -21.25 6.83
CA LEU A 194 -2.41 -20.54 7.19
C LEU A 194 -2.41 -20.09 8.66
N TRP A 195 -3.58 -19.73 9.19
CA TRP A 195 -3.73 -19.45 10.61
C TRP A 195 -3.50 -20.70 11.49
N ASP A 196 -3.99 -21.86 11.08
CA ASP A 196 -3.76 -23.10 11.81
C ASP A 196 -2.27 -23.46 11.85
N GLU A 197 -1.53 -23.17 10.77
CA GLU A 197 -0.06 -23.28 10.75
C GLU A 197 0.62 -22.26 11.67
N PHE A 198 0.17 -21.00 11.66
CA PHE A 198 0.62 -19.97 12.61
C PHE A 198 0.47 -20.44 14.07
N VAL A 199 -0.69 -21.02 14.41
CA VAL A 199 -0.98 -21.56 15.75
C VAL A 199 -0.08 -22.77 16.06
N ALA A 200 0.08 -23.70 15.10
CA ALA A 200 0.92 -24.88 15.28
C ALA A 200 2.38 -24.49 15.60
N LEU A 201 2.97 -23.57 14.83
CA LEU A 201 4.32 -23.07 15.08
C LEU A 201 4.43 -22.26 16.37
N SER A 202 3.38 -21.53 16.74
CA SER A 202 3.33 -20.83 18.03
C SER A 202 3.33 -21.80 19.22
N ASN A 203 2.63 -22.93 19.09
CA ASN A 203 2.64 -23.99 20.10
C ASN A 203 4.00 -24.69 20.18
N GLU A 204 4.60 -25.00 19.03
CA GLU A 204 5.87 -25.72 18.93
C GLU A 204 7.06 -24.89 19.42
N PHE A 205 7.18 -23.64 18.95
CA PHE A 205 8.37 -22.81 19.17
C PHE A 205 8.16 -21.66 20.16
N GLY A 206 6.91 -21.31 20.46
CA GLY A 206 6.57 -20.15 21.29
C GLY A 206 5.86 -20.47 22.61
N GLY A 207 5.69 -21.75 22.96
CA GLY A 207 4.95 -22.14 24.16
C GLY A 207 3.48 -21.69 24.13
N GLY A 208 2.87 -21.68 22.93
CA GLY A 208 1.49 -21.25 22.71
C GLY A 208 1.31 -19.74 22.55
N LYS A 209 2.39 -19.00 22.23
CA LYS A 209 2.39 -17.56 21.97
C LYS A 209 3.16 -17.27 20.70
N TYR A 210 2.85 -16.15 20.05
CA TYR A 210 3.66 -15.65 18.94
C TYR A 210 4.78 -14.73 19.46
N ASN A 211 6.02 -15.01 19.08
CA ASN A 211 7.21 -14.27 19.48
C ASN A 211 8.28 -14.30 18.38
N LEU A 212 9.47 -13.73 18.64
CA LEU A 212 10.53 -13.63 17.62
C LEU A 212 10.99 -15.00 17.09
N THR A 213 11.04 -16.03 17.93
CA THR A 213 11.38 -17.39 17.49
C THR A 213 10.32 -17.92 16.54
N VAL A 214 9.04 -17.77 16.87
CA VAL A 214 7.93 -18.17 16.00
C VAL A 214 7.91 -17.37 14.71
N ALA A 215 8.21 -16.06 14.77
CA ALA A 215 8.31 -15.21 13.59
C ALA A 215 9.37 -15.73 12.59
N ALA A 216 10.54 -16.15 13.09
CA ALA A 216 11.59 -16.77 12.29
C ALA A 216 11.14 -18.08 11.64
N GLU A 217 10.60 -19.01 12.43
CA GLU A 217 10.15 -20.32 11.93
C GLU A 217 8.99 -20.21 10.94
N LEU A 218 8.00 -19.36 11.24
CA LEU A 218 6.89 -19.12 10.32
C LEU A 218 7.36 -18.44 9.03
N ARG A 219 8.25 -17.45 9.11
CA ARG A 219 8.76 -16.76 7.92
C ARG A 219 9.45 -17.72 6.96
N ILE A 220 10.36 -18.56 7.45
CA ILE A 220 11.03 -19.54 6.57
C ILE A 220 10.06 -20.60 6.07
N ARG A 221 9.12 -21.06 6.91
CA ARG A 221 8.10 -22.02 6.52
C ARG A 221 7.26 -21.50 5.36
N ARG A 222 6.74 -20.27 5.48
CA ARG A 222 5.95 -19.63 4.42
C ARG A 222 6.75 -19.44 3.13
N ILE A 223 8.05 -19.16 3.20
CA ILE A 223 8.91 -19.05 2.00
C ILE A 223 9.07 -20.42 1.34
N GLN A 224 9.35 -21.46 2.11
CA GLN A 224 9.52 -22.83 1.59
C GLN A 224 8.24 -23.35 0.94
N ASP A 225 7.07 -23.10 1.54
CA ASP A 225 5.79 -23.49 0.96
C ASP A 225 5.55 -22.81 -0.38
N SER A 226 5.80 -21.50 -0.49
CA SER A 226 5.67 -20.77 -1.76
C SER A 226 6.67 -21.27 -2.80
N ILE A 227 7.92 -21.57 -2.43
CA ILE A 227 8.88 -22.22 -3.32
C ILE A 227 8.33 -23.55 -3.84
N ALA A 228 7.73 -24.36 -2.96
CA ALA A 228 7.27 -25.71 -3.29
C ALA A 228 5.95 -25.76 -4.06
N THR A 229 5.14 -24.70 -4.02
CA THR A 229 3.75 -24.75 -4.51
C THR A 229 3.36 -23.63 -5.49
N ASN A 230 4.07 -22.50 -5.49
CA ASN A 230 3.79 -21.35 -6.35
C ASN A 230 4.87 -21.24 -7.45
N PRO A 231 4.60 -21.65 -8.70
CA PRO A 231 5.59 -21.57 -9.79
C PRO A 231 5.98 -20.14 -10.18
N THR A 232 5.18 -19.14 -9.79
CA THR A 232 5.43 -17.72 -10.01
C THR A 232 5.90 -17.00 -8.74
N PHE A 233 6.32 -17.75 -7.71
CA PHE A 233 6.76 -17.19 -6.43
C PHE A 233 7.82 -16.11 -6.62
N SER A 234 7.56 -14.91 -6.10
CA SER A 234 8.49 -13.78 -6.13
C SER A 234 8.79 -13.29 -4.72
N PHE A 235 10.08 -13.21 -4.39
CA PHE A 235 10.57 -12.76 -3.09
C PHE A 235 11.77 -11.81 -3.26
N VAL A 236 11.60 -10.84 -4.15
CA VAL A 236 12.54 -9.73 -4.38
C VAL A 236 12.02 -8.43 -3.76
N ALA A 237 12.85 -7.40 -3.73
CA ALA A 237 12.47 -6.07 -3.26
C ALA A 237 11.28 -5.49 -4.07
N PRO A 238 10.29 -4.82 -3.42
CA PRO A 238 10.25 -4.46 -2.01
C PRO A 238 9.77 -5.58 -1.08
N ARG A 239 9.12 -6.63 -1.63
CA ARG A 239 8.49 -7.70 -0.84
C ARG A 239 9.46 -8.42 0.09
N PHE A 240 10.71 -8.61 -0.34
CA PHE A 240 11.76 -9.17 0.50
C PHE A 240 11.86 -8.45 1.85
N PHE A 241 11.89 -7.11 1.87
CA PHE A 241 11.97 -6.33 3.11
C PHE A 241 10.66 -6.37 3.90
N THR A 242 9.53 -6.13 3.23
CA THR A 242 8.23 -6.01 3.92
C THR A 242 7.82 -7.33 4.56
N ALA A 243 8.09 -8.47 3.94
CA ALA A 243 7.80 -9.78 4.51
C ALA A 243 8.51 -10.00 5.87
N TYR A 244 9.78 -9.61 6.01
CA TYR A 244 10.48 -9.71 7.29
C TYR A 244 9.99 -8.64 8.29
N ALA A 245 9.79 -7.39 7.87
CA ALA A 245 9.27 -6.34 8.75
C ALA A 245 7.88 -6.70 9.32
N GLU A 246 7.00 -7.22 8.47
CA GLU A 246 5.64 -7.64 8.85
C GLU A 246 5.62 -8.80 9.84
N SER A 247 6.67 -9.63 9.89
CA SER A 247 6.77 -10.72 10.86
C SER A 247 7.02 -10.23 12.29
N VAL A 248 7.59 -9.04 12.48
CA VAL A 248 7.81 -8.46 13.82
C VAL A 248 6.70 -7.51 14.24
N PHE A 249 5.86 -7.05 13.32
CA PHE A 249 4.74 -6.15 13.63
C PHE A 249 3.74 -6.69 14.66
N PRO A 250 3.33 -7.97 14.66
CA PRO A 250 2.47 -8.49 15.73
C PRO A 250 3.11 -8.37 17.11
N ILE A 251 4.43 -8.56 17.21
CA ILE A 251 5.17 -8.45 18.47
C ILE A 251 5.27 -6.99 18.90
N ASN A 252 5.53 -6.09 17.95
CA ASN A 252 5.78 -4.67 18.24
C ASN A 252 4.47 -3.88 18.45
N PHE A 253 3.36 -4.30 17.86
CA PHE A 253 2.12 -3.51 17.82
C PHE A 253 0.86 -4.21 18.34
N PHE A 254 0.79 -5.53 18.34
CA PHE A 254 -0.44 -6.26 18.77
C PHE A 254 -0.37 -6.77 20.21
N ILE A 255 0.78 -6.64 20.87
CA ILE A 255 0.90 -6.88 22.30
C ILE A 255 0.41 -5.64 23.06
N ASP A 256 -0.48 -5.83 24.03
CA ASP A 256 -0.96 -4.74 24.88
C ASP A 256 0.22 -4.02 25.54
N GLY A 257 0.28 -2.69 25.40
CA GLY A 257 1.43 -1.88 25.81
C GLY A 257 1.73 -1.86 27.31
N ARG A 258 0.86 -2.43 28.16
CA ARG A 258 1.14 -2.64 29.59
C ARG A 258 1.97 -3.91 29.83
N GLN A 259 2.01 -4.83 28.86
CA GLN A 259 2.79 -6.05 28.91
C GLN A 259 4.22 -5.82 28.41
N LYS A 260 5.18 -6.59 28.93
CA LYS A 260 6.62 -6.45 28.60
C LYS A 260 7.27 -7.74 28.11
N GLY A 261 6.48 -8.79 27.86
CA GLY A 261 7.01 -10.12 27.58
C GLY A 261 7.48 -10.35 26.14
N GLY A 262 7.09 -9.51 25.19
CA GLY A 262 7.34 -9.77 23.76
C GLY A 262 6.67 -11.06 23.27
N GLN A 263 5.60 -11.49 23.94
CA GLN A 263 4.81 -12.68 23.64
C GLN A 263 3.38 -12.24 23.34
N LEU A 264 2.90 -12.48 22.13
CA LEU A 264 1.53 -12.20 21.73
C LEU A 264 0.66 -13.44 21.98
N ASP A 265 -0.46 -13.24 22.69
CA ASP A 265 -1.48 -14.26 22.88
C ASP A 265 -2.14 -14.62 21.54
N LEU A 266 -2.45 -15.90 21.32
CA LEU A 266 -3.14 -16.34 20.10
C LEU A 266 -4.58 -15.84 20.04
N ASP A 267 -5.23 -15.63 21.19
CA ASP A 267 -6.58 -15.05 21.26
C ASP A 267 -6.56 -13.56 20.88
N ASP A 268 -5.51 -12.83 21.28
CA ASP A 268 -5.30 -11.44 20.84
C ASP A 268 -4.94 -11.39 19.36
N ALA A 269 -4.04 -12.26 18.90
CA ALA A 269 -3.59 -12.31 17.52
C ALA A 269 -4.74 -12.59 16.54
N ILE A 270 -5.62 -13.58 16.81
CA ILE A 270 -6.74 -13.86 15.92
C ILE A 270 -7.71 -12.68 15.82
N SER A 271 -7.87 -11.91 16.91
CA SER A 271 -8.70 -10.70 16.92
C SER A 271 -8.22 -9.67 15.90
N PHE A 272 -6.90 -9.51 15.73
CA PHE A 272 -6.34 -8.63 14.70
C PHE A 272 -6.40 -9.25 13.30
N PHE A 273 -5.95 -10.50 13.14
CA PHE A 273 -5.74 -11.11 11.82
C PHE A 273 -7.03 -11.46 11.10
N ARG A 274 -8.06 -11.91 11.83
CA ARG A 274 -9.37 -12.33 11.31
C ARG A 274 -10.44 -11.28 11.58
N ASP A 275 -10.57 -10.84 12.84
CA ASP A 275 -11.74 -10.05 13.26
C ASP A 275 -11.54 -8.54 13.08
N MET A 276 -10.32 -8.12 12.74
CA MET A 276 -9.94 -6.72 12.51
C MET A 276 -10.34 -5.85 13.71
N ARG A 277 -10.03 -6.35 14.91
CA ARG A 277 -10.53 -5.83 16.18
C ARG A 277 -9.41 -5.75 17.20
N PHE A 278 -9.31 -4.60 17.88
CA PHE A 278 -8.52 -4.49 19.09
C PHE A 278 -9.13 -5.38 20.19
N PRO A 279 -8.32 -6.15 20.94
CA PRO A 279 -8.78 -6.81 22.15
C PRO A 279 -9.49 -5.84 23.11
N ASP A 280 -10.40 -6.36 23.93
CA ASP A 280 -11.13 -5.53 24.88
C ASP A 280 -10.17 -4.93 25.92
N GLY A 281 -10.24 -3.61 26.09
CA GLY A 281 -9.33 -2.89 27.00
C GLY A 281 -7.89 -2.81 26.49
N PHE A 282 -7.64 -2.96 25.18
CA PHE A 282 -6.31 -2.90 24.57
C PHE A 282 -5.66 -1.51 24.66
N PHE A 283 -4.42 -1.49 25.14
CA PHE A 283 -3.56 -0.32 25.16
C PHE A 283 -2.50 -0.41 24.06
N ARG A 284 -2.31 0.66 23.29
CA ARG A 284 -1.24 0.72 22.28
C ARG A 284 0.14 0.56 22.92
N ALA A 285 1.13 0.18 22.11
CA ALA A 285 2.51 0.00 22.52
C ALA A 285 3.05 1.19 23.34
N SER A 286 3.95 0.93 24.30
CA SER A 286 4.39 1.94 25.28
C SER A 286 5.41 2.94 24.77
N LYS A 287 5.90 2.76 23.54
CA LYS A 287 6.85 3.65 22.88
C LYS A 287 6.61 3.59 21.36
N PRO A 288 7.02 4.64 20.62
CA PRO A 288 7.05 4.58 19.17
C PRO A 288 7.97 3.46 18.71
N SER A 289 7.47 2.58 17.85
CA SER A 289 8.23 1.44 17.32
C SER A 289 7.95 1.22 15.83
N GLY A 290 8.77 0.37 15.20
CA GLY A 290 8.74 0.04 13.78
C GLY A 290 8.99 -1.45 13.57
N ALA A 291 10.02 -1.74 12.78
CA ALA A 291 10.43 -3.10 12.44
C ALA A 291 11.60 -3.61 13.32
N GLU A 292 11.67 -3.21 14.59
CA GLU A 292 12.73 -3.69 15.48
C GLU A 292 12.77 -5.23 15.52
N ASN A 293 13.99 -5.77 15.54
CA ASN A 293 14.30 -7.21 15.49
C ASN A 293 14.01 -7.89 14.13
N LEU A 294 13.76 -7.14 13.05
CA LEU A 294 13.67 -7.77 11.72
C LEU A 294 14.95 -8.53 11.34
N ASP A 295 16.09 -8.04 11.79
CA ASP A 295 17.42 -8.58 11.56
C ASP A 295 17.59 -9.93 12.26
N VAL A 296 17.00 -10.08 13.45
CA VAL A 296 16.97 -11.35 14.19
C VAL A 296 16.18 -12.41 13.41
N VAL A 297 15.01 -12.05 12.87
CA VAL A 297 14.20 -12.97 12.04
C VAL A 297 14.95 -13.34 10.76
N ALA A 298 15.54 -12.37 10.07
CA ALA A 298 16.28 -12.59 8.83
C ALA A 298 17.55 -13.43 9.04
N ALA A 299 18.24 -13.26 10.17
CA ALA A 299 19.47 -14.00 10.48
C ALA A 299 19.22 -15.46 10.92
N ALA A 300 18.02 -15.78 11.41
CA ALA A 300 17.69 -17.14 11.85
C ALA A 300 17.73 -18.15 10.69
N HIS A 301 17.20 -17.77 9.53
CA HIS A 301 17.17 -18.62 8.32
C HIS A 301 17.51 -17.80 7.07
N PRO A 302 18.80 -17.50 6.83
CA PRO A 302 19.20 -16.62 5.74
C PRO A 302 18.85 -17.18 4.36
N ILE A 303 18.17 -16.37 3.54
CA ILE A 303 17.89 -16.65 2.13
C ILE A 303 18.08 -15.36 1.32
N PRO A 304 18.76 -15.40 0.16
CA PRO A 304 18.88 -14.22 -0.71
C PRO A 304 17.53 -13.91 -1.38
N PRO A 305 17.29 -12.64 -1.77
CA PRO A 305 16.13 -12.31 -2.60
C PRO A 305 16.17 -13.10 -3.92
N GLY A 306 15.01 -13.47 -4.44
CA GLY A 306 14.91 -14.33 -5.61
C GLY A 306 13.48 -14.72 -5.95
N ALA A 307 13.33 -15.64 -6.90
CA ALA A 307 12.02 -16.09 -7.39
C ALA A 307 12.09 -17.50 -7.97
N ASN A 308 10.94 -18.17 -8.06
CA ASN A 308 10.79 -19.35 -8.91
C ASN A 308 10.79 -18.96 -10.40
N ASN A 309 11.33 -19.83 -11.28
CA ASN A 309 11.53 -19.54 -12.71
C ASN A 309 10.35 -19.96 -13.63
N GLY A 310 9.12 -19.97 -13.11
CA GLY A 310 7.95 -20.48 -13.83
C GLY A 310 7.65 -21.96 -13.54
N THR A 311 8.41 -22.59 -12.64
CA THR A 311 8.13 -23.93 -12.11
C THR A 311 8.30 -23.95 -10.59
N VAL A 312 7.61 -24.86 -9.89
CA VAL A 312 7.82 -25.04 -8.44
C VAL A 312 9.21 -25.62 -8.16
N ASN A 313 9.76 -25.36 -6.96
CA ASN A 313 11.08 -25.81 -6.53
C ASN A 313 12.23 -25.35 -7.45
N SER A 314 12.15 -24.13 -7.99
CA SER A 314 13.13 -23.57 -8.93
C SER A 314 13.72 -22.22 -8.47
N TYR A 315 13.68 -21.99 -7.15
CA TYR A 315 14.08 -20.71 -6.56
C TYR A 315 15.50 -20.33 -6.97
N THR A 316 15.60 -19.23 -7.71
CA THR A 316 16.85 -18.69 -8.23
C THR A 316 17.08 -17.32 -7.58
N PRO A 317 18.22 -17.12 -6.90
CA PRO A 317 18.59 -15.82 -6.35
C PRO A 317 18.65 -14.75 -7.45
N ASP A 318 18.13 -13.56 -7.15
CA ASP A 318 18.23 -12.39 -8.02
C ASP A 318 19.28 -11.41 -7.46
N PRO A 319 20.51 -11.39 -8.02
CA PRO A 319 21.56 -10.50 -7.54
C PRO A 319 21.31 -9.02 -7.84
N THR A 320 20.26 -8.69 -8.62
CA THR A 320 19.87 -7.30 -8.93
C THR A 320 18.85 -6.74 -7.94
N SER A 321 18.21 -7.62 -7.16
CA SER A 321 17.31 -7.21 -6.08
C SER A 321 18.10 -6.56 -4.93
N ALA A 322 17.48 -5.58 -4.28
CA ALA A 322 17.96 -5.10 -3.00
C ALA A 322 17.74 -6.14 -1.89
N ASP A 323 18.61 -6.08 -0.88
CA ASP A 323 18.67 -6.87 0.35
C ASP A 323 19.02 -5.97 1.55
N PHE A 324 19.11 -6.56 2.75
CA PHE A 324 19.37 -5.78 3.97
C PHE A 324 20.73 -5.05 4.01
N ASN A 325 21.67 -5.38 3.14
CA ASN A 325 22.98 -4.72 3.08
C ASN A 325 23.00 -3.52 2.13
N ASN A 326 22.01 -3.39 1.25
CA ASN A 326 21.98 -2.35 0.22
C ASN A 326 20.63 -1.61 0.16
N PHE A 327 20.11 -1.19 1.32
CA PHE A 327 18.82 -0.46 1.41
C PHE A 327 18.67 0.72 0.42
N CYS A 328 19.74 1.44 0.08
CA CYS A 328 19.63 2.48 -0.94
C CYS A 328 19.21 1.94 -2.32
N LEU A 329 19.64 0.73 -2.68
CA LEU A 329 19.24 0.07 -3.93
C LEU A 329 17.73 -0.19 -3.97
N LEU A 330 17.08 -0.47 -2.83
CA LEU A 330 15.62 -0.59 -2.73
C LEU A 330 14.96 0.71 -3.20
N TYR A 331 15.38 1.84 -2.64
CA TYR A 331 14.87 3.16 -3.03
C TYR A 331 15.15 3.50 -4.50
N VAL A 332 16.39 3.28 -4.95
CA VAL A 332 16.80 3.56 -6.32
C VAL A 332 15.98 2.73 -7.31
N ASN A 333 15.81 1.43 -7.07
CA ASN A 333 15.01 0.56 -7.92
C ASN A 333 13.52 0.94 -7.88
N PHE A 334 12.98 1.26 -6.70
CA PHE A 334 11.60 1.73 -6.58
C PHE A 334 11.35 2.97 -7.44
N VAL A 335 12.19 4.00 -7.32
CA VAL A 335 12.00 5.25 -8.07
C VAL A 335 12.30 5.09 -9.56
N ASN A 336 13.43 4.48 -9.92
CA ASN A 336 13.87 4.43 -11.32
C ASN A 336 13.23 3.31 -12.13
N GLN A 337 12.74 2.25 -11.50
CA GLN A 337 12.11 1.13 -12.19
C GLN A 337 10.60 1.13 -11.95
N THR A 338 10.14 0.96 -10.70
CA THR A 338 8.71 0.81 -10.40
C THR A 338 7.92 2.08 -10.74
N ILE A 339 8.31 3.24 -10.20
CA ILE A 339 7.59 4.50 -10.39
C ILE A 339 7.65 4.96 -11.84
N ARG A 340 8.81 4.88 -12.49
CA ARG A 340 8.94 5.19 -13.92
C ARG A 340 8.15 4.24 -14.82
N SER A 341 8.00 2.97 -14.44
CA SER A 341 7.20 2.03 -15.22
C SER A 341 5.71 2.34 -15.10
N LEU A 342 5.22 2.65 -13.90
CA LEU A 342 3.81 3.01 -13.66
C LEU A 342 3.43 4.37 -14.26
N TYR A 343 4.35 5.34 -14.19
CA TYR A 343 4.14 6.70 -14.66
C TYR A 343 5.30 7.10 -15.58
N PRO A 344 5.31 6.67 -16.86
CA PRO A 344 6.44 6.89 -17.76
C PRO A 344 6.59 8.34 -18.21
N ASN A 345 5.47 9.04 -18.45
CA ASN A 345 5.45 10.42 -18.95
C ASN A 345 4.36 11.27 -18.27
N PRO A 346 4.36 11.42 -16.93
CA PRO A 346 3.37 12.21 -16.24
C PRO A 346 3.52 13.70 -16.58
N THR A 347 2.40 14.42 -16.68
CA THR A 347 2.39 15.86 -16.95
C THR A 347 1.41 16.59 -16.03
N GLY A 348 1.56 17.91 -15.91
CA GLY A 348 0.65 18.76 -15.14
C GLY A 348 0.50 18.29 -13.68
N VAL A 349 -0.75 18.27 -13.20
CA VAL A 349 -1.09 17.93 -11.80
C VAL A 349 -0.55 16.57 -11.39
N LEU A 350 -0.61 15.55 -12.26
CA LEU A 350 -0.10 14.21 -11.95
C LEU A 350 1.41 14.23 -11.68
N ARG A 351 2.18 14.93 -12.51
CA ARG A 351 3.63 15.06 -12.32
C ARG A 351 3.96 15.78 -11.02
N ASP A 352 3.27 16.89 -10.75
CA ASP A 352 3.52 17.70 -9.56
C ASP A 352 3.15 16.94 -8.28
N ALA A 353 2.06 16.17 -8.31
CA ALA A 353 1.68 15.27 -7.21
C ALA A 353 2.70 14.14 -7.01
N LEU A 354 3.18 13.51 -8.08
CA LEU A 354 4.21 12.46 -8.00
C LEU A 354 5.51 13.01 -7.39
N ASN A 355 6.01 14.16 -7.87
CA ASN A 355 7.21 14.78 -7.32
C ASN A 355 7.08 15.09 -5.83
N ARG A 356 5.91 15.58 -5.40
CA ARG A 356 5.68 15.89 -3.98
C ARG A 356 5.62 14.64 -3.11
N ASN A 357 4.92 13.59 -3.54
CA ASN A 357 4.86 12.33 -2.80
C ASN A 357 6.22 11.59 -2.78
N LEU A 358 7.02 11.69 -3.86
CA LEU A 358 8.40 11.18 -3.88
C LEU A 358 9.31 11.94 -2.92
N GLY A 359 9.10 13.24 -2.75
CA GLY A 359 9.74 14.02 -1.69
C GLY A 359 9.41 13.48 -0.30
N PHE A 360 8.12 13.27 -0.03
CA PHE A 360 7.67 12.74 1.26
C PHE A 360 8.17 11.32 1.56
N LEU A 361 8.31 10.46 0.54
CA LEU A 361 8.97 9.16 0.66
C LEU A 361 10.45 9.31 1.04
N TYR A 362 11.15 10.25 0.39
CA TYR A 362 12.59 10.45 0.57
C TYR A 362 12.95 11.01 1.96
N ASP A 363 12.09 11.84 2.56
CA ASP A 363 12.33 12.44 3.89
C ASP A 363 12.66 11.42 4.99
N PHE A 364 12.23 10.15 4.85
CA PHE A 364 12.63 9.08 5.77
C PHE A 364 14.06 8.56 5.53
N ILE A 365 14.48 8.55 4.26
CA ILE A 365 15.77 8.04 3.84
C ILE A 365 16.87 9.06 4.13
N ASP A 366 16.59 10.33 3.85
CA ASP A 366 17.47 11.52 3.88
C ASP A 366 18.87 11.28 4.47
N THR A 367 19.72 10.64 3.67
CA THR A 367 21.08 10.26 4.05
C THR A 367 22.05 10.59 2.93
N PRO A 368 23.25 11.12 3.23
CA PRO A 368 24.25 11.42 2.21
C PRO A 368 24.64 10.21 1.34
N LEU A 369 24.44 8.99 1.85
CA LEU A 369 24.76 7.74 1.15
C LEU A 369 23.67 7.30 0.16
N CYS A 370 22.51 7.96 0.17
CA CYS A 370 21.39 7.66 -0.72
C CYS A 370 20.73 8.96 -1.14
N PRO A 371 21.25 9.67 -2.17
CA PRO A 371 20.73 10.97 -2.55
C PRO A 371 19.35 10.88 -3.19
N GLN A 372 18.55 11.94 -3.03
CA GLN A 372 17.22 12.04 -3.61
C GLN A 372 17.26 11.95 -5.14
N LEU A 373 16.35 11.13 -5.68
CA LEU A 373 16.13 10.99 -7.11
C LEU A 373 14.93 11.81 -7.57
N PHE A 374 15.06 12.41 -8.76
CA PHE A 374 14.03 13.27 -9.37
C PHE A 374 13.64 12.69 -10.74
N PRO A 375 12.82 11.62 -10.80
CA PRO A 375 12.54 10.93 -12.05
C PRO A 375 11.86 11.83 -13.11
N TYR A 376 11.21 12.91 -12.69
CA TYR A 376 10.47 13.84 -13.55
C TYR A 376 10.98 15.29 -13.49
N GLY A 377 12.21 15.50 -13.02
CA GLY A 377 12.79 16.84 -12.78
C GLY A 377 12.45 17.42 -11.40
N GLN A 378 13.18 18.48 -11.04
CA GLN A 378 13.02 19.23 -9.78
C GLN A 378 11.90 20.26 -9.85
#